data_AF-A0AAN7PIC3-F1
#
_entry.id   AF-A0AAN7PIC3-F1
#
_cell.length_a   1.000
_cell.length_b   1.000
_cell.length_c   1.000
_cell.angle_alpha   90.00
_cell.angle_beta   90.00
_cell.angle_gamma   90.00
#
_symmetry.space_group_name_H-M   'P 1'
#
loop_
_entity.id
_entity.type
_entity.pdbx_description
1 polymer ?
#
loop_
_entity_poly.entity_id
_entity_poly.type
_entity_poly.pdbx_seq_one_letter_code
_entity_poly.pdbx_strand_id
1 'polypeptide(L)'
;MDLQAAKVCPAVNASSAYYKTKVCVHNFTVFNLTNKQCTCYWFNKAEANLQTSVFASCLIEYIKRHLNDSKPLIIYSDGCSYQNKNSVMANALYICQVNLKSPLSKNIS
;
A
#
# COMPACT_ATOMS: atom_id res chain seq x y z
N MET A 1 7.69 3.30 3.00
CA MET A 1 6.92 2.22 2.37
C MET A 1 7.79 1.58 1.31
N ASP A 2 7.65 0.28 1.14
CA ASP A 2 8.46 -0.51 0.20
C ASP A 2 7.66 -1.71 -0.34
N LEU A 3 7.96 -2.15 -1.56
CA LEU A 3 7.36 -3.33 -2.17
C LEU A 3 8.43 -4.39 -2.33
N GLN A 4 8.28 -5.49 -1.58
CA GLN A 4 9.21 -6.60 -1.70
C GLN A 4 9.16 -7.24 -3.09
N ALA A 5 10.32 -7.75 -3.54
CA ALA A 5 10.40 -8.59 -4.72
C ALA A 5 9.35 -9.71 -4.69
N ALA A 6 8.69 -9.91 -5.84
CA ALA A 6 7.65 -10.91 -6.01
C ALA A 6 8.12 -12.30 -5.58
N LYS A 7 7.36 -12.95 -4.70
CA LYS A 7 7.63 -14.33 -4.27
C LYS A 7 6.67 -15.30 -4.95
N VAL A 8 7.10 -16.54 -5.12
CA VAL A 8 6.27 -17.62 -5.63
C VAL A 8 5.82 -18.52 -4.48
N CYS A 9 4.52 -18.81 -4.42
CA CYS A 9 3.91 -19.73 -3.46
C CYS A 9 3.16 -20.86 -4.20
N PRO A 10 3.19 -22.11 -3.69
CA PRO A 10 4.00 -22.59 -2.55
C PRO A 10 5.50 -22.68 -2.89
N ALA A 11 6.36 -22.69 -1.87
CA ALA A 11 7.79 -22.96 -2.05
C ALA A 11 7.96 -24.45 -2.40
N VAL A 12 8.32 -24.75 -3.65
CA VAL A 12 8.45 -26.11 -4.16
C VAL A 12 9.80 -26.32 -4.83
N ASN A 13 10.42 -27.48 -4.57
CA ASN A 13 11.66 -27.89 -5.21
C ASN A 13 11.43 -28.08 -6.72
N ALA A 14 12.44 -27.72 -7.52
CA ALA A 14 12.35 -27.51 -8.97
C ALA A 14 11.68 -28.65 -9.76
N SER A 15 11.84 -29.92 -9.33
CA SER A 15 11.28 -31.10 -9.99
C SER A 15 9.74 -31.23 -9.85
N SER A 16 9.18 -30.82 -8.72
CA SER A 16 7.73 -30.93 -8.43
C SER A 16 6.90 -29.75 -8.97
N ALA A 17 7.59 -28.68 -9.38
CA ALA A 17 7.01 -27.41 -9.79
C ALA A 17 6.84 -27.27 -11.31
N TYR A 18 7.48 -28.13 -12.11
CA TYR A 18 7.54 -28.01 -13.56
C TYR A 18 6.16 -28.04 -14.22
N TYR A 19 5.21 -28.81 -13.65
CA TYR A 19 3.85 -28.95 -14.15
C TYR A 19 2.79 -28.19 -13.34
N LYS A 20 3.19 -27.33 -12.39
CA LYS A 20 2.25 -26.60 -11.52
C LYS A 20 2.34 -25.09 -11.72
N THR A 21 1.19 -24.43 -11.80
CA THR A 21 1.10 -22.97 -11.87
C THR A 21 1.60 -22.36 -10.56
N LYS A 22 2.65 -21.54 -10.64
CA LYS A 22 3.19 -20.81 -9.48
C LYS A 22 2.37 -19.54 -9.25
N VAL A 23 1.80 -19.39 -8.06
CA VAL A 23 1.09 -18.16 -7.69
C VAL A 23 2.12 -17.12 -7.25
N CYS A 24 2.12 -15.98 -7.92
CA CYS A 24 2.94 -14.83 -7.57
C CYS A 24 2.25 -14.02 -6.47
N VAL A 25 2.95 -13.83 -5.35
CA VAL A 25 2.49 -13.06 -4.20
C VAL A 25 3.35 -11.81 -4.01
N HIS A 26 2.68 -10.73 -3.62
CA HIS A 26 3.27 -9.42 -3.40
C HIS A 26 3.11 -9.04 -1.93
N ASN A 27 4.15 -8.42 -1.38
CA ASN A 27 4.17 -7.93 -0.01
C ASN A 27 4.51 -6.45 -0.01
N PHE A 28 3.49 -5.61 0.19
CA PHE A 28 3.64 -4.17 0.33
C PHE A 28 3.73 -3.80 1.81
N THR A 29 4.82 -3.14 2.20
CA THR A 29 5.14 -2.90 3.61
C THR A 29 5.14 -1.41 3.92
N VAL A 30 4.43 -1.04 4.99
CA VAL A 30 4.42 0.31 5.55
C VAL A 30 5.00 0.24 6.96
N PHE A 31 6.13 0.93 7.15
CA PHE A 31 6.80 1.03 8.44
C PHE A 31 6.60 2.44 9.02
N ASN A 32 6.18 2.52 10.28
CA ASN A 32 6.03 3.77 10.99
C ASN A 32 7.21 3.99 11.95
N LEU A 33 7.95 5.06 11.68
CA LEU A 33 9.17 5.42 12.40
C LEU A 33 8.90 5.85 13.85
N THR A 34 7.70 6.39 14.14
CA THR A 34 7.35 6.91 15.47
C THR A 34 7.04 5.78 16.44
N ASN A 35 6.18 4.84 16.04
CA ASN A 35 5.74 3.73 16.91
C ASN A 35 6.52 2.43 16.67
N LYS A 36 7.43 2.41 15.68
CA LYS A 36 8.20 1.23 15.24
C LYS A 36 7.33 0.05 14.81
N GLN A 37 6.08 0.31 14.42
CA GLN A 37 5.16 -0.72 13.93
C GLN A 37 5.28 -0.88 12.42
N CYS A 38 5.10 -2.12 11.98
CA CYS A 38 5.17 -2.53 10.59
C CYS A 38 3.84 -3.17 10.18
N THR A 39 3.22 -2.65 9.12
CA THR A 39 2.02 -3.23 8.53
C THR A 39 2.38 -3.82 7.16
N CYS A 40 2.12 -5.12 7.00
CA CYS A 40 2.38 -5.86 5.77
C CYS A 40 1.06 -6.18 5.06
N TYR A 41 0.90 -5.66 3.85
CA TYR A 41 -0.21 -5.95 2.96
C TYR A 41 0.21 -7.06 2.01
N TRP A 42 -0.35 -8.25 2.23
CA TRP A 42 -0.09 -9.42 1.41
C TRP A 42 -1.24 -9.64 0.44
N PHE A 43 -0.92 -9.76 -0.84
CA PHE A 43 -1.92 -10.04 -1.87
C PHE A 43 -1.32 -10.90 -2.98
N ASN A 44 -2.12 -11.78 -3.55
CA ASN A 44 -1.73 -12.56 -4.72
C ASN A 44 -2.22 -11.89 -6.02
N LYS A 45 -1.68 -12.31 -7.17
CA LYS A 45 -2.12 -11.81 -8.49
C LYS A 45 -3.58 -12.12 -8.83
N ALA A 46 -4.23 -13.07 -8.16
CA ALA A 46 -5.64 -13.39 -8.38
C ALA A 46 -6.57 -12.41 -7.64
N GLU A 47 -6.13 -11.87 -6.52
CA GLU A 47 -6.86 -10.94 -5.66
C GLU A 47 -6.68 -9.49 -6.10
N ALA A 48 -5.47 -9.11 -6.51
CA ALA A 48 -5.17 -7.75 -6.90
C ALA A 48 -4.09 -7.68 -8.00
N ASN A 49 -4.34 -6.82 -8.97
CA ASN A 49 -3.38 -6.51 -10.03
C ASN A 49 -2.24 -5.62 -9.49
N LEU A 50 -1.06 -5.65 -10.14
CA LEU A 50 -0.02 -4.63 -9.93
C LEU A 50 -0.42 -3.30 -10.56
N GLN A 51 -1.45 -2.67 -10.02
CA GLN A 51 -1.85 -1.32 -10.40
C GLN A 51 -1.56 -0.37 -9.24
N THR A 52 -1.14 0.84 -9.57
CA THR A 52 -0.87 1.91 -8.60
C THR A 52 -2.06 2.18 -7.68
N SER A 53 -3.30 2.02 -8.19
CA SER A 53 -4.54 2.17 -7.42
C SER A 53 -4.62 1.23 -6.21
N VAL A 54 -4.09 0.01 -6.31
CA VAL A 54 -4.07 -0.96 -5.21
C VAL A 54 -3.15 -0.45 -4.10
N PHE A 55 -1.93 -0.05 -4.45
CA PHE A 55 -0.96 0.51 -3.50
C PHE A 55 -1.48 1.80 -2.84
N ALA A 56 -2.11 2.67 -3.62
CA ALA A 56 -2.73 3.89 -3.11
C ALA A 56 -3.85 3.58 -2.12
N SER A 57 -4.68 2.57 -2.40
CA SER A 57 -5.75 2.14 -1.51
C SER A 57 -5.22 1.58 -0.19
N CYS A 58 -4.20 0.72 -0.23
CA CYS A 58 -3.52 0.22 0.97
C CYS A 58 -2.95 1.36 1.82
N LEU A 59 -2.31 2.35 1.18
CA LEU A 59 -1.72 3.49 1.87
C LEU A 59 -2.78 4.44 2.46
N ILE A 60 -3.87 4.72 1.73
CA ILE A 60 -4.99 5.53 2.24
C ILE A 60 -5.65 4.86 3.43
N GLU A 61 -5.86 3.54 3.34
CA GLU A 61 -6.43 2.75 4.42
C GLU A 61 -5.51 2.76 5.66
N TYR A 62 -4.19 2.61 5.46
CA TYR A 62 -3.20 2.78 6.52
C TYR A 62 -3.29 4.16 7.20
N ILE A 63 -3.32 5.24 6.40
CA ILE A 63 -3.41 6.62 6.89
C ILE A 63 -4.69 6.80 7.69
N LYS A 64 -5.85 6.37 7.18
CA LYS A 64 -7.13 6.51 7.88
C LYS A 64 -7.19 5.75 9.22
N ARG A 65 -6.48 4.64 9.35
CA ARG A 65 -6.42 3.85 10.60
C ARG A 65 -5.48 4.45 11.64
N HIS A 66 -4.40 5.09 11.20
CA HIS A 66 -3.28 5.46 12.08
C HIS A 66 -3.08 6.97 12.26
N LEU A 67 -3.61 7.81 11.36
CA LEU A 67 -3.56 9.26 11.48
C LEU A 67 -4.91 9.79 11.99
N ASN A 68 -4.97 10.06 13.29
CA ASN A 68 -6.09 10.76 13.93
C ASN A 68 -5.75 12.23 14.27
N ASP A 69 -4.47 12.61 14.19
CA ASP A 69 -3.98 13.94 14.53
C ASP A 69 -3.65 14.74 13.26
N SER A 70 -3.82 16.07 13.31
CA SER A 70 -3.38 17.00 12.26
C SER A 70 -1.85 17.21 12.22
N LYS A 71 -1.08 16.14 12.43
CA LYS A 71 0.38 16.17 12.31
C LYS A 71 0.78 16.08 10.83
N PRO A 72 1.85 16.77 10.42
CA PRO A 72 2.37 16.63 9.07
C PRO A 72 2.81 15.17 8.83
N LEU A 73 2.28 14.57 7.76
CA LEU A 73 2.64 13.23 7.31
C LEU A 73 3.81 13.32 6.33
N ILE A 74 4.94 12.70 6.68
CA ILE A 74 6.08 12.55 5.79
C ILE A 74 6.16 11.08 5.37
N ILE A 75 6.07 10.83 4.06
CA ILE A 75 6.13 9.48 3.49
C ILE A 75 7.45 9.32 2.76
N TYR A 76 8.23 8.33 3.17
CA TYR A 76 9.42 7.89 2.45
C TYR A 76 9.07 6.66 1.63
N SER A 77 9.44 6.65 0.34
CA SER A 77 9.32 5.47 -0.52
C SER A 77 10.49 5.41 -1.48
N ASP A 78 10.72 4.25 -2.07
CA ASP A 78 11.65 4.13 -3.18
C ASP A 78 11.07 4.79 -4.45
N GLY A 79 11.91 4.94 -5.47
CA GLY A 79 11.55 5.55 -6.74
C GLY A 79 10.80 4.62 -7.71
N CYS A 80 10.17 3.53 -7.23
CA CYS A 80 9.48 2.57 -8.08
C CYS A 80 8.22 3.16 -8.72
N SER A 81 7.94 2.75 -9.97
CA SER A 81 6.89 3.33 -10.84
C SER A 81 5.46 3.23 -10.30
N TYR A 82 5.21 2.32 -9.37
CA TYR A 82 3.89 2.11 -8.74
C TYR A 82 3.77 2.79 -7.36
N GLN A 83 4.82 3.48 -6.91
CA GLN A 83 4.90 4.14 -5.60
C GLN A 83 4.89 5.67 -5.78
N ASN A 84 5.99 6.35 -5.45
CA ASN A 84 6.12 7.81 -5.46
C ASN A 84 6.13 8.41 -6.87
N LYS A 85 6.76 7.76 -7.86
CA LYS A 85 6.88 8.29 -9.22
C LYS A 85 5.59 8.18 -10.06
N ASN A 86 4.43 8.03 -9.41
CA ASN A 86 3.15 7.84 -10.08
C ASN A 86 2.16 8.97 -9.76
N SER A 87 1.64 9.64 -10.80
CA SER A 87 0.65 10.70 -10.65
C SER A 87 -0.65 10.22 -9.99
N VAL A 88 -1.05 8.96 -10.19
CA VAL A 88 -2.23 8.37 -9.56
C VAL A 88 -2.05 8.29 -8.04
N MET A 89 -0.86 7.90 -7.56
CA MET A 89 -0.56 7.85 -6.12
C MET A 89 -0.60 9.26 -5.50
N ALA A 90 0.04 10.23 -6.14
CA ALA A 90 0.05 11.62 -5.67
C ALA A 90 -1.36 12.22 -5.62
N ASN A 91 -2.16 12.03 -6.67
CA ASN A 91 -3.53 12.50 -6.73
C ASN A 91 -4.43 11.83 -5.67
N ALA A 92 -4.26 10.53 -5.46
CA ALA A 92 -5.02 9.79 -4.45
C ALA A 92 -4.73 10.30 -3.03
N LEU A 93 -3.46 10.58 -2.71
CA LEU A 93 -3.06 11.18 -1.42
C LEU A 93 -3.61 12.61 -1.26
N TYR A 94 -3.56 13.43 -2.31
CA TYR A 94 -4.13 14.77 -2.30
C TYR A 94 -5.63 14.75 -2.00
N ILE A 95 -6.38 13.91 -2.69
CA ILE A 95 -7.83 13.74 -2.46
C ILE A 95 -8.09 13.23 -1.03
N CYS A 96 -7.30 12.28 -0.54
CA CYS A 96 -7.43 11.79 0.83
C CYS A 96 -7.24 12.91 1.86
N GLN A 97 -6.25 13.79 1.66
CA GLN A 97 -6.01 14.93 2.53
C GLN A 97 -7.19 15.92 2.53
N VAL A 98 -7.74 16.25 1.36
CA VAL A 98 -8.92 17.13 1.25
C VAL A 98 -10.11 16.55 2.00
N ASN A 99 -10.36 15.25 1.84
CA ASN A 99 -11.47 14.55 2.49
C ASN A 99 -11.31 14.41 4.01
N LEU A 100 -10.09 14.36 4.53
CA LEU A 100 -9.83 14.36 5.99
C LEU A 100 -10.00 15.75 6.61
N LYS A 101 -9.84 16.84 5.84
CA LYS A 101 -10.04 18.22 6.32
C LYS A 101 -11.50 18.69 6.24
N SER A 102 -12.29 18.18 5.30
CA SER A 102 -13.70 18.57 5.12
C SER A 102 -14.75 18.04 6.13
N PRO A 103 -14.50 17.09 7.07
CA PRO A 103 -15.55 16.65 8.00
C PRO A 103 -15.93 17.71 9.05
N LEU A 104 -15.14 18.77 9.22
CA LEU A 104 -15.37 19.82 10.23
C LEU A 104 -16.42 20.88 9.84
N SER A 105 -16.99 20.86 8.63
CA SER A 105 -18.03 21.83 8.22
C SER A 105 -19.45 21.27 8.15
N LYS A 106 -19.68 20.00 8.56
CA LYS A 106 -21.01 19.35 8.45
C LYS A 106 -21.82 19.27 9.75
N ASN A 107 -21.36 19.87 10.84
CA ASN A 107 -22.09 19.89 12.12
C ASN A 107 -22.53 21.33 12.50
N ILE A 108 -23.28 21.98 11.60
CA ILE A 108 -24.11 23.13 11.98
C ILE A 108 -25.46 22.91 11.32
N SER A 109 -26.37 22.26 12.05
CA SER A 109 -27.81 22.20 11.80
C SER A 109 -28.49 22.25 13.15
#